data_AF-A0A7C5BNK0-F1
#
_entry.id   AF-A0A7C5BNK0-F1
#
_cell.length_a   1.000
_cell.length_b   1.000
_cell.length_c   1.000
_cell.angle_alpha   90.00
_cell.angle_beta   90.00
_cell.angle_gamma   90.00
#
_symmetry.space_group_name_H-M   'P 1'
#
loop_
_entity.id
_entity.type
_entity.pdbx_description
1 polymer ?
#
loop_
_entity_poly.entity_id
_entity_poly.type
_entity_poly.pdbx_seq_one_letter_code
_entity_poly.pdbx_strand_id
1 'polypeptide(L)'
;NLFNSEIIGTETTLPWAVVFANIDSVPRHPVQIYESLTYGAIFLILLTIYFKCRDKLNSGFFIGLLLVLVFSARFLFEFVKMRQAEYSDAIPLSVGQMLSIPFVIAGVILLTRSLKIRDCHKL
;
A
#
# COMPACT_ATOMS: atom_id res chain seq x y z
N ASN A 1 -9.29 -11.37 -7.06
CA ASN A 1 -7.84 -11.26 -7.35
C ASN A 1 -7.14 -12.63 -7.38
N LEU A 2 -6.71 -13.23 -6.26
CA LEU A 2 -5.93 -14.50 -6.28
C LEU A 2 -6.62 -15.65 -7.03
N PHE A 3 -7.83 -16.02 -6.62
CA PHE A 3 -8.58 -17.13 -7.26
C PHE A 3 -9.04 -16.83 -8.69
N ASN A 4 -9.15 -15.54 -9.05
CA ASN A 4 -9.52 -15.09 -10.39
C ASN A 4 -8.28 -14.93 -11.31
N SER A 5 -7.07 -15.16 -10.79
CA SER A 5 -5.80 -14.89 -11.47
C SER A 5 -5.62 -13.44 -11.97
N GLU A 6 -6.22 -12.46 -11.33
CA GLU A 6 -6.16 -11.06 -11.76
C GLU A 6 -4.95 -10.31 -11.14
N ILE A 7 -4.33 -9.37 -11.85
CA ILE A 7 -3.23 -8.52 -11.35
C ILE A 7 -2.08 -9.37 -10.76
N ILE A 8 -1.44 -10.13 -11.64
CA ILE A 8 -0.35 -11.04 -11.30
C ILE A 8 0.99 -10.30 -11.15
N GLY A 9 1.90 -10.92 -10.39
CA GLY A 9 3.25 -10.45 -10.23
C GLY A 9 4.14 -10.72 -11.45
N THR A 10 5.35 -10.16 -11.39
CA THR A 10 6.45 -10.52 -12.27
C THR A 10 6.89 -11.97 -12.05
N GLU A 11 7.58 -12.50 -13.05
CA GLU A 11 8.11 -13.86 -13.06
C GLU A 11 9.19 -14.01 -11.98
N THR A 12 9.20 -15.16 -11.31
CA THR A 12 10.12 -15.39 -10.20
C THR A 12 10.45 -16.86 -10.02
N THR A 13 11.65 -17.14 -9.54
CA THR A 13 12.17 -18.48 -9.28
C THR A 13 12.16 -18.84 -7.80
N LEU A 14 11.56 -17.99 -6.96
CA LEU A 14 11.48 -18.19 -5.51
C LEU A 14 10.62 -19.41 -5.15
N PRO A 15 10.91 -20.11 -4.04
CA PRO A 15 10.25 -21.37 -3.69
C PRO A 15 8.76 -21.22 -3.33
N TRP A 16 8.29 -19.99 -3.08
CA TRP A 16 6.88 -19.67 -2.82
C TRP A 16 6.18 -19.02 -4.02
N ALA A 17 6.76 -19.12 -5.22
CA ALA A 17 6.11 -18.69 -6.45
C ALA A 17 4.81 -19.47 -6.68
N VAL A 18 3.81 -18.81 -7.24
CA VAL A 18 2.52 -19.43 -7.56
C VAL A 18 2.34 -19.44 -9.08
N VAL A 19 1.94 -20.60 -9.60
CA VAL A 19 1.59 -20.75 -11.02
C VAL A 19 0.09 -20.48 -11.17
N PHE A 20 -0.24 -19.46 -11.96
CA PHE A 20 -1.62 -19.08 -12.24
C PHE A 20 -2.12 -19.83 -13.47
N ALA A 21 -2.52 -21.09 -13.30
CA ALA A 21 -2.88 -22.01 -14.39
C ALA A 21 -3.97 -21.50 -15.36
N ASN A 22 -4.82 -20.55 -14.93
CA ASN A 22 -5.81 -19.90 -15.79
C ASN A 22 -5.23 -18.88 -16.79
N ILE A 23 -3.95 -18.52 -16.67
CA ILE A 23 -3.25 -17.56 -17.54
C ILE A 23 -2.10 -18.26 -18.25
N ASP A 24 -1.12 -18.76 -17.49
CA ASP A 24 0.08 -19.40 -18.00
C ASP A 24 0.64 -20.43 -17.00
N SER A 25 1.65 -21.19 -17.44
CA SER A 25 2.39 -22.14 -16.61
C SER A 25 3.63 -21.51 -15.95
N VAL A 26 3.70 -20.17 -15.92
CA VAL A 26 4.89 -19.45 -15.46
C VAL A 26 4.78 -19.18 -13.95
N PRO A 27 5.80 -19.53 -13.15
CA PRO A 27 5.82 -19.19 -11.73
C PRO A 27 5.99 -17.68 -11.54
N ARG A 28 5.07 -17.05 -10.81
CA ARG A 28 5.03 -15.60 -10.58
C ARG A 28 4.94 -15.28 -9.10
N HIS A 29 5.32 -14.05 -8.74
CA HIS A 29 5.11 -13.54 -7.39
C HIS A 29 3.60 -13.49 -7.06
N PRO A 30 3.13 -14.13 -5.97
CA PRO A 30 1.74 -14.02 -5.54
C PRO A 30 1.48 -12.66 -4.86
N VAL A 31 1.55 -11.57 -5.63
CA VAL A 31 1.44 -10.19 -5.12
C VAL A 31 0.15 -9.98 -4.32
N GLN A 32 -0.92 -10.66 -4.67
CA GLN A 32 -2.20 -10.55 -3.96
C GLN A 32 -2.10 -11.03 -2.51
N ILE A 33 -1.29 -12.06 -2.24
CA ILE A 33 -1.04 -12.55 -0.88
C ILE A 33 -0.25 -11.50 -0.12
N TYR A 34 0.81 -10.95 -0.72
CA TYR A 34 1.60 -9.89 -0.07
C TYR A 34 0.75 -8.67 0.25
N GLU A 35 -0.08 -8.21 -0.70
CA GLU A 35 -1.01 -7.09 -0.48
C GLU A 35 -2.00 -7.39 0.65
N SER A 36 -2.61 -8.57 0.66
CA SER A 36 -3.58 -8.95 1.70
C SER A 36 -2.96 -8.98 3.09
N LEU A 37 -1.74 -9.52 3.23
CA LEU A 37 -1.01 -9.57 4.48
C LEU A 37 -0.59 -8.17 4.94
N THR A 38 -0.09 -7.33 4.03
CA THR A 38 0.31 -5.97 4.36
C THR A 38 -0.88 -5.10 4.75
N TYR A 39 -2.01 -5.17 4.05
CA TYR A 39 -3.21 -4.42 4.45
C TYR A 39 -3.80 -4.94 5.76
N GLY A 40 -3.77 -6.25 5.99
CA GLY A 40 -4.11 -6.84 7.30
C GLY A 40 -3.20 -6.32 8.43
N ALA A 41 -1.88 -6.28 8.21
CA ALA A 41 -0.92 -5.74 9.17
C ALA A 41 -1.14 -4.25 9.43
N ILE A 42 -1.37 -3.44 8.39
CA ILE A 42 -1.71 -2.02 8.52
C ILE A 42 -2.98 -1.84 9.36
N PHE A 43 -4.01 -2.63 9.11
CA PHE A 43 -5.24 -2.61 9.88
C PHE A 43 -4.97 -2.94 11.36
N LEU A 44 -4.20 -3.99 11.67
CA LEU A 44 -3.85 -4.34 13.04
C LEU A 44 -3.03 -3.25 13.74
N ILE A 45 -2.11 -2.61 13.03
CA ILE A 45 -1.33 -1.47 13.55
C ILE A 45 -2.26 -0.31 13.89
N LEU A 46 -3.14 0.08 12.97
CA LEU A 46 -4.11 1.15 13.18
C LEU A 46 -5.06 0.83 14.34
N LEU A 47 -5.55 -0.41 14.42
CA LEU A 47 -6.44 -0.87 15.48
C LEU A 47 -5.75 -0.85 16.85
N THR A 48 -4.50 -1.31 16.91
CA THR A 48 -3.70 -1.29 18.14
C THR A 48 -3.45 0.14 18.62
N ILE A 49 -3.09 1.05 17.70
CA ILE A 49 -2.92 2.48 18.01
C ILE A 49 -4.24 3.10 18.44
N TYR A 50 -5.35 2.74 17.79
CA TYR A 50 -6.68 3.22 18.15
C TYR A 50 -7.03 2.83 19.58
N PHE A 51 -6.92 1.56 19.95
CA PHE A 51 -7.23 1.14 21.32
C PHE A 51 -6.30 1.73 22.39
N LYS A 52 -5.01 1.94 22.07
CA LYS A 52 -4.03 2.44 23.04
C LYS A 52 -4.03 3.96 23.17
N CYS A 53 -4.36 4.69 22.12
CA CYS A 53 -4.11 6.13 22.00
C CYS A 53 -5.30 6.95 21.49
N ARG A 54 -6.51 6.37 21.38
CA ARG A 54 -7.72 7.08 20.91
C ARG A 54 -7.93 8.45 21.55
N ASP A 55 -7.80 8.56 22.87
CA ASP A 55 -8.10 9.81 23.60
C ASP A 55 -6.98 10.85 23.46
N LYS A 56 -5.84 10.45 22.87
CA LYS A 56 -4.65 11.28 22.67
C LYS A 56 -4.50 11.71 21.21
N LEU A 57 -5.18 11.10 20.24
CA LEU A 57 -4.90 11.35 18.82
C LEU A 57 -6.02 12.17 18.18
N ASN A 58 -5.64 13.22 17.46
CA ASN A 58 -6.59 14.04 16.70
C ASN A 58 -7.19 13.24 15.53
N SER A 59 -8.40 13.61 15.12
CA SER A 59 -9.13 12.93 14.03
C SER A 59 -8.32 12.79 12.73
N GLY A 60 -7.51 13.80 12.38
CA GLY A 60 -6.65 13.79 11.20
C GLY A 60 -5.46 12.82 11.25
N PHE A 61 -5.10 12.31 12.43
CA PHE A 61 -3.96 11.40 12.60
C PHE A 61 -4.20 10.06 11.91
N PHE A 62 -5.36 9.43 12.14
CA PHE A 62 -5.66 8.10 11.61
C PHE A 62 -5.79 8.12 10.08
N ILE A 63 -6.41 9.17 9.53
CA ILE A 63 -6.50 9.36 8.08
C ILE A 63 -5.10 9.56 7.49
N GLY A 64 -4.27 10.43 8.08
CA GLY A 64 -2.91 10.64 7.62
C GLY A 64 -2.07 9.37 7.66
N LEU A 65 -2.16 8.61 8.77
CA LEU A 65 -1.43 7.36 8.93
C LEU A 65 -1.88 6.29 7.94
N LEU A 66 -3.19 6.16 7.72
CA LEU A 66 -3.75 5.23 6.74
C LEU A 66 -3.28 5.59 5.32
N LEU A 67 -3.33 6.87 4.94
CA LEU A 67 -2.87 7.31 3.62
C LEU A 67 -1.39 6.99 3.41
N VAL A 68 -0.53 7.32 4.37
CA VAL A 68 0.90 7.01 4.25
C VAL A 68 1.13 5.50 4.13
N LEU A 69 0.59 4.70 5.05
CA LEU A 69 0.86 3.26 5.09
C LEU A 69 0.33 2.54 3.83
N VAL A 70 -0.92 2.82 3.44
CA VAL A 70 -1.57 2.13 2.30
C VAL A 70 -0.91 2.54 0.98
N PHE A 71 -0.69 3.83 0.74
CA PHE A 71 -0.13 4.27 -0.54
C PHE A 71 1.38 4.05 -0.65
N SER A 72 2.13 4.02 0.46
CA SER A 72 3.51 3.55 0.43
C SER A 72 3.60 2.06 0.12
N ALA A 73 2.76 1.23 0.73
CA ALA A 73 2.70 -0.20 0.40
C ALA A 73 2.31 -0.42 -1.06
N ARG A 74 1.30 0.31 -1.56
CA ARG A 74 0.87 0.27 -2.97
C ARG A 74 2.01 0.63 -3.92
N PHE A 75 2.75 1.70 -3.63
CA PHE A 75 3.90 2.12 -4.44
C PHE A 75 4.97 1.02 -4.54
N LEU A 76 5.25 0.33 -3.43
CA LEU A 76 6.21 -0.78 -3.40
C LEU A 76 5.72 -2.01 -4.17
N PHE A 77 4.46 -2.41 -3.98
CA PHE A 77 3.91 -3.60 -4.66
C PHE A 77 3.81 -3.44 -6.16
N GLU A 78 3.63 -2.22 -6.64
CA GLU A 78 3.56 -1.92 -8.06
C GLU A 78 4.86 -2.27 -8.81
N PHE A 79 6.03 -2.29 -8.14
CA PHE A 79 7.28 -2.78 -8.73
C PHE A 79 7.30 -4.30 -8.93
N VAL A 80 6.54 -5.04 -8.11
CA VAL A 80 6.44 -6.50 -8.17
C VAL A 80 5.31 -6.93 -9.10
N LYS A 81 4.41 -6.03 -9.48
CA LYS A 81 3.34 -6.31 -10.43
C LYS A 81 3.86 -6.29 -11.86
N MET A 82 3.30 -7.17 -12.68
CA MET A 82 3.51 -7.08 -14.11
C MET A 82 2.90 -5.77 -14.63
N ARG A 83 3.70 -4.94 -15.32
CA ARG A 83 3.14 -3.81 -16.05
C ARG A 83 2.23 -4.38 -17.13
N GLN A 84 0.94 -4.10 -17.02
CA GLN A 84 0.00 -4.35 -18.11
C GLN A 84 0.38 -3.38 -19.24
N ALA A 85 1.10 -3.90 -20.21
CA ALA A 85 1.60 -3.16 -21.37
C ALA A 85 0.42 -2.66 -22.19
N GLU A 86 0.21 -1.34 -22.18
CA GLU A 86 -0.49 -0.58 -23.22
C GLU A 86 -0.39 0.94 -22.95
N TYR A 87 -0.15 1.35 -21.70
CA TYR A 87 0.14 2.76 -21.37
C TYR A 87 1.65 3.02 -21.32
N SER A 88 2.27 2.97 -22.51
CA SER A 88 3.54 3.63 -22.87
C SER A 88 4.81 3.21 -22.10
N ASP A 89 5.71 2.51 -22.80
CA ASP A 89 7.12 2.38 -22.45
C ASP A 89 7.84 3.74 -22.27
N ALA A 90 7.19 4.86 -22.61
CA ALA A 90 7.74 6.20 -22.42
C ALA A 90 7.56 6.77 -20.99
N ILE A 91 6.74 6.15 -20.13
CA ILE A 91 6.52 6.65 -18.75
C ILE A 91 7.24 5.73 -17.74
N PRO A 92 8.24 6.26 -16.99
CA PRO A 92 9.05 5.46 -16.07
C PRO A 92 8.29 4.97 -14.84
N LEU A 93 7.11 5.54 -14.54
CA LEU A 93 6.27 5.19 -13.40
C LEU A 93 4.94 4.63 -13.89
N SER A 94 4.43 3.60 -13.22
CA SER A 94 3.07 3.13 -13.50
C SER A 94 2.03 4.15 -13.00
N VAL A 95 0.81 4.07 -13.52
CA VAL A 95 -0.32 4.87 -13.02
C VAL A 95 -0.52 4.67 -11.51
N GLY A 96 -0.34 3.45 -11.01
CA GLY A 96 -0.43 3.13 -9.59
C GLY A 96 0.62 3.86 -8.75
N GLN A 97 1.84 3.99 -9.25
CA GLN A 97 2.92 4.75 -8.59
C GLN A 97 2.64 6.25 -8.62
N MET A 98 2.25 6.80 -9.78
CA MET A 98 1.93 8.22 -9.93
C MET A 98 0.80 8.66 -9.01
N LEU A 99 -0.26 7.86 -8.89
CA LEU A 99 -1.36 8.14 -7.98
C LEU A 99 -0.95 8.01 -6.52
N SER A 100 -0.04 7.11 -6.18
CA SER A 100 0.37 6.89 -4.78
C SER A 100 1.15 8.06 -4.19
N ILE A 101 2.00 8.72 -4.99
CA ILE A 101 2.83 9.85 -4.54
C ILE A 101 2.01 10.99 -3.90
N PRO A 102 0.99 11.59 -4.55
CA PRO A 102 0.22 12.69 -3.96
C PRO A 102 -0.53 12.28 -2.70
N PHE A 103 -1.01 11.03 -2.61
CA PHE A 103 -1.68 10.55 -1.39
C PHE A 103 -0.70 10.35 -0.22
N VAL A 104 0.51 9.85 -0.48
CA VAL A 104 1.57 9.78 0.55
C VAL A 104 1.90 11.19 1.06
N ILE A 105 2.09 12.15 0.16
CA ILE A 105 2.36 13.56 0.52
C ILE A 105 1.23 14.13 1.36
N ALA A 106 -0.02 13.97 0.93
CA ALA A 106 -1.19 14.42 1.68
C ALA A 106 -1.27 13.77 3.07
N GLY A 107 -0.97 12.47 3.17
CA GLY A 107 -0.92 11.74 4.43
C GLY A 107 0.14 12.29 5.39
N VAL A 108 1.36 12.57 4.89
CA VAL A 108 2.44 13.18 5.68
C VAL A 108 2.07 14.59 6.17
N ILE A 109 1.43 15.41 5.32
CA ILE A 109 0.95 16.74 5.71
C ILE A 109 -0.10 16.63 6.83
N LEU A 110 -1.05 15.68 6.72
CA LEU A 110 -2.06 15.47 7.76
C LEU A 110 -1.43 15.00 9.08
N LEU A 111 -0.47 14.08 9.04
CA LEU A 111 0.24 13.61 10.22
C LEU A 111 1.00 14.73 10.92
N THR A 112 1.79 15.50 10.18
CA THR A 112 2.58 16.61 10.75
C THR A 112 1.68 17.70 11.34
N ARG A 113 0.59 18.07 10.67
CA ARG A 113 -0.41 19.02 11.21
C ARG A 113 -1.10 18.47 12.45
N SER A 114 -1.50 17.21 12.43
CA SER A 114 -2.19 16.56 13.53
C SER A 114 -1.36 16.47 14.80
N LEU A 115 -0.05 16.22 14.67
CA LEU A 115 0.88 16.19 15.78
C LEU A 115 1.13 17.60 16.34
N LYS A 116 1.32 18.60 15.48
CA LYS A 116 1.57 20.00 15.87
C LYS A 116 0.40 20.65 16.62
N ILE A 117 -0.85 20.32 16.28
CA ILE A 117 -2.04 20.88 16.96
C ILE A 117 -2.07 20.51 18.46
N ARG A 118 -1.53 19.35 18.85
CA ARG A 118 -1.48 18.96 20.27
C ARG A 118 -0.50 19.78 21.09
N ASP A 119 0.59 20.24 20.50
CA ASP A 119 1.58 21.06 21.20
C ASP A 119 1.03 22.46 21.49
N CYS A 120 0.18 22.99 20.60
CA CYS A 120 -0.43 24.32 20.77
C CYS A 120 -1.51 24.37 21.86
N HIS A 121 -2.21 23.26 22.10
CA HIS A 121 -3.30 23.19 23.09
C HIS A 121 -2.82 22.89 24.53
N LYS A 122 -1.49 22.86 24.74
CA LYS A 122 -0.82 22.63 26.04
C LYS A 122 -0.15 23.87 26.63
N LEU A 123 -0.28 25.04 25.99
CA LEU A 123 0.12 26.36 26.52
C LEU A 123 -1.12 27.10 27.04
#